data_AF-A0A383E3M7-F1
#
_entry.id   AF-A0A383E3M7-F1
#
_cell.length_a   1.000
_cell.length_b   1.000
_cell.length_c   1.000
_cell.angle_alpha   90.00
_cell.angle_beta   90.00
_cell.angle_gamma   90.00
#
_symmetry.space_group_name_H-M   'P 1'
#
loop_
_entity.id
_entity.type
_entity.pdbx_description
1 polymer ?
#
loop_
_entity_poly.entity_id
_entity_poly.type
_entity_poly.pdbx_seq_one_letter_code
_entity_poly.pdbx_strand_id
1 'polypeptide(L)'
;ISGVVTSANGPEAGVWVIAETDELDTKLAKIVVTDHSGRFVLPELPDATYDIWVRGYGLVDSPKIPVSPDRDGISLQAVIAPTPAAAAQYYPGNYWYSLIEPPSKSEFPGTGPTGNGISERYQSQAAWVDNMKQGCQLCHQLGNQATRVVQHRNDFDSAVDAWDHRVQTGQRGNQMSGFMDRFGRQRALAMFADWTERIAAGEIPPAPPRPQGLERNVVVTLWDWGQDTSFI
;
A
#
# COMPACT_ATOMS: atom_id res chain seq x y z
N ILE A 1 -10.94 26.09 -2.15
CA ILE A 1 -11.70 25.59 -0.97
C ILE A 1 -10.76 25.58 0.23
N SER A 2 -11.15 26.16 1.38
CA SER A 2 -10.31 26.18 2.59
C SER A 2 -11.08 25.79 3.85
N GLY A 3 -10.38 25.25 4.84
CA GLY A 3 -11.03 24.77 6.05
C GLY A 3 -10.11 24.20 7.11
N VAL A 4 -10.72 23.51 8.07
CA VAL A 4 -10.06 22.80 9.18
C VAL A 4 -10.53 21.36 9.26
N VAL A 5 -9.61 20.46 9.63
CA VAL A 5 -9.90 19.07 9.96
C VAL A 5 -9.78 18.86 11.47
N THR A 6 -10.81 18.29 12.06
CA THR A 6 -10.82 17.90 13.48
C THR A 6 -11.29 16.46 13.64
N SER A 7 -10.93 15.83 14.76
CA SER A 7 -11.51 14.58 15.24
C SER A 7 -11.92 14.72 16.71
N ALA A 8 -12.33 13.62 17.33
CA ALA A 8 -12.55 13.58 18.78
C ALA A 8 -11.28 13.93 19.60
N ASN A 9 -10.09 13.89 18.99
CA ASN A 9 -8.83 14.26 19.62
C ASN A 9 -8.43 15.74 19.39
N GLY A 10 -9.28 16.53 18.72
CA GLY A 10 -8.98 17.91 18.35
C GLY A 10 -8.47 18.05 16.91
N PRO A 11 -7.70 19.10 16.59
CA PRO A 11 -7.19 19.32 15.23
C PRO A 11 -6.29 18.19 14.74
N GLU A 12 -6.53 17.72 13.51
CA GLU A 12 -5.76 16.63 12.91
C GLU A 12 -4.65 17.20 12.02
N ALA A 13 -3.42 17.15 12.52
CA ALA A 13 -2.24 17.57 11.76
C ALA A 13 -1.68 16.44 10.87
N GLY A 14 -1.20 16.80 9.68
CA GLY A 14 -0.55 15.86 8.76
C GLY A 14 -1.51 14.80 8.20
N VAL A 15 -2.78 15.15 7.98
CA VAL A 15 -3.75 14.27 7.30
C VAL A 15 -4.04 14.82 5.90
N TRP A 16 -4.40 13.93 4.98
CA TRP A 16 -4.72 14.29 3.61
C TRP A 16 -6.18 14.71 3.50
N VAL A 17 -6.41 15.88 2.90
CA VAL A 17 -7.72 16.29 2.40
C VAL A 17 -7.73 16.05 0.91
N ILE A 18 -8.68 15.23 0.46
CA ILE A 18 -8.80 14.80 -0.92
C ILE A 18 -10.10 15.39 -1.46
N ALA A 19 -10.02 16.03 -2.63
CA ALA A 19 -11.15 16.47 -3.42
C ALA A 19 -11.13 15.71 -4.74
N GLU A 20 -12.17 14.94 -5.06
CA GLU A 20 -12.33 14.26 -6.35
C GLU A 20 -13.59 14.74 -7.07
N THR A 21 -13.52 14.82 -8.40
CA THR A 21 -14.68 15.08 -9.26
C THR A 21 -14.58 14.26 -10.55
N ASP A 22 -15.74 13.80 -11.01
CA ASP A 22 -15.95 13.16 -12.31
C ASP A 22 -16.82 14.05 -13.22
N GLU A 23 -17.09 15.31 -12.85
CA GLU A 23 -17.91 16.26 -13.64
C GLU A 23 -17.14 16.90 -14.80
N LEU A 24 -15.81 16.77 -14.81
CA LEU A 24 -14.94 17.26 -15.88
C LEU A 24 -14.77 16.19 -16.96
N ASP A 25 -14.27 16.58 -18.14
CA ASP A 25 -13.94 15.64 -19.24
C ASP A 25 -12.93 14.55 -18.83
N THR A 26 -12.23 14.75 -17.72
CA THR A 26 -11.29 13.80 -17.15
C THR A 26 -11.40 13.86 -15.64
N LYS A 27 -11.47 12.69 -15.00
CA LYS A 27 -11.49 12.59 -13.54
C LYS A 27 -10.31 13.36 -12.95
N LEU A 28 -10.62 14.23 -11.98
CA LEU A 28 -9.63 15.02 -11.27
C LEU A 28 -9.63 14.65 -9.79
N ALA A 29 -8.43 14.49 -9.22
CA ALA A 29 -8.21 14.47 -7.78
C ALA A 29 -7.23 15.58 -7.39
N LYS A 30 -7.55 16.36 -6.36
CA LYS A 30 -6.61 17.27 -5.70
C LYS A 30 -6.43 16.87 -4.25
N ILE A 31 -5.17 16.72 -3.83
CA ILE A 31 -4.81 16.25 -2.49
C ILE A 31 -3.88 17.24 -1.84
N VAL A 32 -4.19 17.63 -0.61
CA VAL A 32 -3.36 18.51 0.22
C VAL A 32 -3.21 17.93 1.61
N VAL A 33 -2.25 18.44 2.37
CA VAL A 33 -1.97 17.99 3.73
C VAL A 33 -2.30 19.10 4.72
N THR A 34 -2.91 18.74 5.85
CA THR A 34 -3.22 19.70 6.91
C THR A 34 -1.97 20.17 7.65
N ASP A 35 -1.96 21.44 8.06
CA ASP A 35 -0.91 22.02 8.88
C ASP A 35 -0.98 21.55 10.35
N HIS A 36 -0.14 22.14 11.22
CA HIS A 36 -0.09 21.79 12.65
C HIS A 36 -1.39 22.10 13.43
N SER A 37 -2.24 22.98 12.90
CA SER A 37 -3.54 23.34 13.45
C SER A 37 -4.70 22.67 12.71
N GLY A 38 -4.43 21.67 11.85
CA GLY A 38 -5.45 21.00 11.06
C GLY A 38 -5.99 21.82 9.89
N ARG A 39 -5.41 22.98 9.55
CA ARG A 39 -5.88 23.82 8.45
C ARG A 39 -5.42 23.28 7.11
N PHE A 40 -6.23 23.47 6.07
CA PHE A 40 -5.88 23.13 4.70
C PHE A 40 -6.44 24.17 3.71
N VAL A 41 -5.85 24.18 2.52
CA VAL A 41 -6.36 24.89 1.34
C VAL A 41 -6.22 23.95 0.16
N LEU A 42 -7.30 23.73 -0.58
CA LEU A 42 -7.32 23.11 -1.91
C LEU A 42 -7.32 24.25 -2.95
N PRO A 43 -6.17 24.57 -3.58
CA PRO A 43 -6.04 25.66 -4.52
C PRO A 43 -6.39 25.24 -5.95
N GLU A 44 -6.72 26.21 -6.81
CA GLU A 44 -6.78 26.03 -8.27
C GLU A 44 -7.64 24.83 -8.70
N LEU A 45 -8.88 24.81 -8.21
CA LEU A 45 -9.88 23.82 -8.61
C LEU A 45 -10.70 24.39 -9.78
N PRO A 46 -10.82 23.69 -10.92
CA PRO A 46 -11.80 24.00 -11.96
C PRO A 46 -13.23 24.08 -11.40
N ASP A 47 -14.11 24.79 -12.11
CA ASP A 47 -15.52 24.90 -11.75
C ASP A 47 -16.23 23.54 -11.93
N ALA A 48 -16.54 22.90 -10.81
CA ALA A 48 -17.19 21.60 -10.67
C ALA A 48 -17.60 21.40 -9.20
N THR A 49 -18.42 20.39 -8.92
CA THR A 49 -18.61 19.90 -7.55
C THR A 49 -17.59 18.81 -7.24
N TYR A 50 -17.01 18.88 -6.04
CA TYR A 50 -16.03 17.90 -5.57
C TYR A 50 -16.58 17.14 -4.38
N ASP A 51 -16.41 15.82 -4.38
CA ASP A 51 -16.45 15.03 -3.16
C ASP A 51 -15.17 15.31 -2.35
N ILE A 52 -15.33 15.83 -1.14
CA ILE A 52 -14.22 16.10 -0.23
C ILE A 52 -14.26 15.19 0.99
N TRP A 53 -13.13 14.57 1.32
CA TRP A 53 -12.97 13.75 2.51
C TRP A 53 -11.54 13.79 3.05
N VAL A 54 -11.37 13.18 4.23
CA VAL A 54 -10.10 13.11 4.95
C VAL A 54 -9.63 11.66 5.01
N ARG A 55 -8.33 11.47 4.78
CA ARG A 55 -7.59 10.24 5.01
C ARG A 55 -6.35 10.52 5.85
N GLY A 56 -5.93 9.60 6.71
CA GLY A 56 -4.69 9.74 7.46
C GLY A 56 -4.26 8.47 8.16
N TYR A 57 -2.97 8.32 8.45
CA TYR A 57 -2.49 7.19 9.24
C TYR A 57 -3.06 7.27 10.66
N GLY A 58 -3.62 6.15 11.14
CA GLY A 58 -4.37 6.09 12.40
C GLY A 58 -5.85 6.44 12.28
N LEU A 59 -6.33 6.78 11.07
CA LEU A 59 -7.71 7.08 10.76
C LEU A 59 -8.30 6.03 9.81
N VAL A 60 -9.62 6.07 9.63
CA VAL A 60 -10.30 5.54 8.44
C VAL A 60 -10.80 6.71 7.61
N ASP A 61 -11.17 6.46 6.35
CA ASP A 61 -11.72 7.52 5.50
C ASP A 61 -12.96 8.14 6.15
N SER A 62 -13.01 9.48 6.15
CA SER A 62 -14.22 10.19 6.54
C SER A 62 -15.33 10.03 5.50
N PRO A 63 -16.59 10.30 5.85
CA PRO A 63 -17.63 10.51 4.86
C PRO A 63 -17.19 11.59 3.85
N LYS A 64 -17.61 11.40 2.59
CA LYS A 64 -17.45 12.38 1.52
C LYS A 64 -18.56 13.43 1.62
N ILE A 65 -18.21 14.69 1.41
CA ILE A 65 -19.17 15.80 1.32
C ILE A 65 -18.99 16.56 0.00
N PRO A 66 -20.09 16.92 -0.70
CA PRO A 66 -20.01 17.70 -1.92
C PRO A 66 -19.70 19.17 -1.61
N VAL A 67 -18.71 19.75 -2.28
CA VAL A 67 -18.30 21.15 -2.13
C VAL A 67 -17.84 21.71 -3.48
N SER A 68 -18.38 22.87 -3.86
CA SER A 68 -17.90 23.63 -5.03
C SER A 68 -16.72 24.56 -4.67
N PRO A 69 -15.95 25.08 -5.64
CA PRO A 69 -14.92 26.09 -5.42
C PRO A 69 -15.39 27.34 -4.65
N ASP A 70 -14.42 28.16 -4.23
CA ASP A 70 -14.64 29.43 -3.50
C ASP A 70 -15.38 29.31 -2.15
N ARG A 71 -15.41 28.10 -1.58
CA ARG A 71 -15.90 27.84 -0.21
C ARG A 71 -14.78 27.93 0.80
N ASP A 72 -15.00 28.75 1.83
CA ASP A 72 -14.08 28.95 2.95
C ASP A 72 -14.68 28.52 4.29
N GLY A 73 -13.79 28.22 5.25
CA GLY A 73 -14.16 27.90 6.62
C GLY A 73 -14.90 26.56 6.77
N ILE A 74 -14.73 25.62 5.83
CA ILE A 74 -15.38 24.31 5.96
C ILE A 74 -14.75 23.51 7.11
N SER A 75 -15.58 22.77 7.84
CA SER A 75 -15.14 21.88 8.90
C SER A 75 -15.31 20.44 8.46
N LEU A 76 -14.20 19.71 8.35
CA LEU A 76 -14.18 18.29 8.04
C LEU A 76 -13.93 17.48 9.32
N GLN A 77 -14.71 16.42 9.50
CA GLN A 77 -14.56 15.52 10.63
C GLN A 77 -13.82 14.26 10.21
N ALA A 78 -12.60 14.10 10.73
CA ALA A 78 -11.81 12.89 10.58
C ALA A 78 -12.37 11.77 11.48
N VAL A 79 -12.27 10.53 11.02
CA VAL A 79 -12.74 9.36 11.75
C VAL A 79 -11.54 8.58 12.29
N ILE A 80 -11.39 8.55 13.61
CA ILE A 80 -10.35 7.76 14.28
C ILE A 80 -10.61 6.29 13.98
N ALA A 81 -9.55 5.56 13.59
CA ALA A 81 -9.70 4.15 13.32
C ALA A 81 -10.12 3.40 14.61
N PRO A 82 -11.15 2.54 14.57
CA PRO A 82 -11.65 1.87 15.76
C PRO A 82 -10.66 0.87 16.35
N THR A 83 -9.71 0.37 15.53
CA THR A 83 -8.63 -0.52 15.95
C THR A 83 -7.35 -0.25 15.16
N PRO A 84 -6.18 -0.66 15.67
CA PRO A 84 -4.94 -0.61 14.89
C PRO A 84 -5.03 -1.38 13.57
N ALA A 85 -5.75 -2.52 13.54
CA ALA A 85 -5.97 -3.30 12.33
C ALA A 85 -6.80 -2.55 11.28
N ALA A 86 -7.80 -1.78 11.71
CA ALA A 86 -8.58 -0.92 10.82
C ALA A 86 -7.72 0.22 10.24
N ALA A 87 -6.86 0.84 11.06
CA ALA A 87 -5.92 1.86 10.59
C ALA A 87 -4.93 1.28 9.56
N ALA A 88 -4.42 0.07 9.82
CA ALA A 88 -3.42 -0.56 8.98
C ALA A 88 -3.91 -0.89 7.56
N GLN A 89 -5.23 -0.99 7.34
CA GLN A 89 -5.78 -1.16 5.99
C GLN A 89 -5.43 0.01 5.06
N TYR A 90 -5.20 1.20 5.61
CA TYR A 90 -4.83 2.41 4.87
C TYR A 90 -3.31 2.63 4.81
N TYR A 91 -2.49 1.75 5.39
CA TYR A 91 -1.04 1.89 5.32
C TYR A 91 -0.54 1.49 3.94
N PRO A 92 0.52 2.16 3.43
CA PRO A 92 1.08 1.84 2.11
C PRO A 92 1.56 0.39 2.04
N GLY A 93 1.49 -0.22 0.86
CA GLY A 93 1.88 -1.62 0.71
C GLY A 93 3.34 -1.89 1.07
N ASN A 94 4.26 -0.92 0.96
CA ASN A 94 5.64 -1.13 1.39
C ASN A 94 5.79 -1.34 2.91
N TYR A 95 4.86 -0.84 3.75
CA TYR A 95 4.85 -1.15 5.18
C TYR A 95 4.39 -2.59 5.43
N TRP A 96 3.38 -3.04 4.70
CA TRP A 96 2.95 -4.44 4.77
C TRP A 96 4.04 -5.39 4.25
N TYR A 97 4.74 -4.99 3.19
CA TYR A 97 5.85 -5.74 2.64
C TYR A 97 7.07 -5.73 3.57
N SER A 98 7.26 -4.72 4.43
CA SER A 98 8.36 -4.71 5.38
C SER A 98 8.26 -5.77 6.49
N LEU A 99 7.10 -6.41 6.65
CA LEU A 99 6.94 -7.56 7.55
C LEU A 99 7.61 -8.83 7.01
N ILE A 100 7.97 -8.88 5.71
CA ILE A 100 8.62 -10.05 5.13
C ILE A 100 10.02 -10.22 5.72
N GLU A 101 10.41 -11.47 5.97
CA GLU A 101 11.71 -11.81 6.54
C GLU A 101 12.58 -12.56 5.52
N PRO A 102 13.45 -11.86 4.77
CA PRO A 102 14.41 -12.50 3.88
C PRO A 102 15.34 -13.46 4.63
N PRO A 103 15.89 -14.51 3.99
CA PRO A 103 16.89 -15.39 4.60
C PRO A 103 18.02 -14.58 5.23
N SER A 104 18.52 -15.02 6.38
CA SER A 104 19.55 -14.32 7.15
C SER A 104 20.86 -14.19 6.38
N LYS A 105 21.70 -13.19 6.70
CA LYS A 105 23.00 -13.00 6.04
C LYS A 105 23.92 -14.23 6.16
N SER A 106 23.84 -14.97 7.26
CA SER A 106 24.62 -16.19 7.53
C SER A 106 24.22 -17.39 6.67
N GLU A 107 23.06 -17.34 5.99
CA GLU A 107 22.64 -18.40 5.08
C GLU A 107 23.27 -18.27 3.68
N PHE A 108 24.08 -17.25 3.42
CA PHE A 108 24.72 -17.04 2.12
C PHE A 108 26.21 -17.43 2.15
N PRO A 109 26.77 -17.96 1.04
CA PRO A 109 26.16 -18.11 -0.28
C PRO A 109 25.09 -19.22 -0.35
N GLY A 110 24.23 -19.16 -1.36
CA GLY A 110 23.28 -20.24 -1.66
C GLY A 110 24.02 -21.55 -1.96
N THR A 111 23.48 -22.67 -1.49
CA THR A 111 24.08 -24.02 -1.63
C THR A 111 23.15 -25.00 -2.34
N GLY A 112 22.11 -24.48 -3.00
CA GLY A 112 21.21 -25.26 -3.85
C GLY A 112 20.21 -26.12 -3.08
N PRO A 113 19.39 -26.91 -3.81
CA PRO A 113 18.30 -27.70 -3.23
C PRO A 113 18.73 -28.77 -2.23
N THR A 114 19.95 -29.30 -2.35
CA THR A 114 20.52 -30.30 -1.42
C THR A 114 21.22 -29.67 -0.22
N GLY A 115 21.34 -28.33 -0.19
CA GLY A 115 21.93 -27.55 0.89
C GLY A 115 20.87 -26.73 1.62
N ASN A 116 21.09 -25.42 1.71
CA ASN A 116 20.20 -24.46 2.37
C ASN A 116 18.95 -24.09 1.55
N GLY A 117 18.75 -24.69 0.38
CA GLY A 117 17.60 -24.45 -0.49
C GLY A 117 17.61 -23.09 -1.21
N ILE A 118 18.63 -22.25 -1.01
CA ILE A 118 18.84 -20.99 -1.72
C ILE A 118 19.63 -21.28 -3.00
N SER A 119 19.19 -20.71 -4.12
CA SER A 119 19.90 -20.86 -5.39
C SER A 119 21.35 -20.38 -5.29
N GLU A 120 22.28 -21.19 -5.80
CA GLU A 120 23.73 -20.95 -5.79
C GLU A 120 24.15 -19.64 -6.48
N ARG A 121 23.26 -19.04 -7.28
CA ARG A 121 23.50 -17.72 -7.89
C ARG A 121 23.50 -16.55 -6.90
N TYR A 122 22.92 -16.74 -5.71
CA TYR A 122 22.92 -15.69 -4.69
C TYR A 122 24.12 -15.85 -3.76
N GLN A 123 25.10 -14.97 -3.95
CA GLN A 123 26.31 -14.93 -3.14
C GLN A 123 26.16 -14.09 -1.85
N SER A 124 25.06 -13.34 -1.70
CA SER A 124 24.77 -12.54 -0.52
C SER A 124 23.27 -12.29 -0.33
N GLN A 125 22.85 -11.99 0.90
CA GLN A 125 21.49 -11.53 1.19
C GLN A 125 21.13 -10.26 0.41
N ALA A 126 22.10 -9.36 0.19
CA ALA A 126 21.86 -8.15 -0.58
C ALA A 126 21.42 -8.47 -2.03
N ALA A 127 22.05 -9.46 -2.68
CA ALA A 127 21.65 -9.91 -4.02
C ALA A 127 20.25 -10.55 -4.02
N TRP A 128 19.90 -11.29 -2.96
CA TRP A 128 18.55 -11.84 -2.78
C TRP A 128 17.50 -10.73 -2.65
N VAL A 129 17.71 -9.79 -1.73
CA VAL A 129 16.81 -8.66 -1.48
C VAL A 129 16.71 -7.75 -2.70
N ASP A 130 17.80 -7.54 -3.41
CA ASP A 130 17.80 -6.81 -4.68
C ASP A 130 16.86 -7.48 -5.69
N ASN A 131 16.95 -8.80 -5.85
CA ASN A 131 16.05 -9.50 -6.75
C ASN A 131 14.59 -9.51 -6.26
N MET A 132 14.33 -9.49 -4.95
CA MET A 132 12.97 -9.31 -4.43
C MET A 132 12.40 -7.93 -4.80
N LYS A 133 13.24 -6.89 -4.82
CA LYS A 133 12.84 -5.52 -5.17
C LYS A 133 12.73 -5.34 -6.67
N GLN A 134 13.79 -5.61 -7.41
CA GLN A 134 13.87 -5.40 -8.86
C GLN A 134 13.21 -6.53 -9.67
N GLY A 135 13.16 -7.76 -9.15
CA GLY A 135 12.58 -8.90 -9.87
C GLY A 135 11.06 -8.99 -9.75
N CYS A 136 10.49 -8.59 -8.60
CA CYS A 136 9.05 -8.68 -8.34
C CYS A 136 8.35 -7.31 -8.46
N GLN A 137 8.85 -6.28 -7.77
CA GLN A 137 8.12 -5.01 -7.64
C GLN A 137 8.07 -4.16 -8.92
N LEU A 138 8.82 -4.53 -9.96
CA LEU A 138 8.69 -3.90 -11.28
C LEU A 138 7.38 -4.26 -12.01
N CYS A 139 6.79 -5.42 -11.72
CA CYS A 139 5.56 -5.85 -12.39
C CYS A 139 4.32 -5.42 -11.61
N HIS A 140 4.36 -5.52 -10.28
CA HIS A 140 3.26 -5.12 -9.42
C HIS A 140 3.77 -4.78 -8.03
N GLN A 141 3.05 -3.91 -7.33
CA GLN A 141 3.34 -3.60 -5.94
C GLN A 141 3.15 -4.84 -5.05
N LEU A 142 4.05 -5.04 -4.09
CA LEU A 142 3.87 -6.00 -2.99
C LEU A 142 3.38 -5.31 -1.73
N GLY A 143 2.54 -6.02 -0.98
CA GLY A 143 1.98 -5.59 0.31
C GLY A 143 0.67 -4.80 0.21
N ASN A 144 0.13 -4.56 -0.99
CA ASN A 144 -1.29 -4.19 -1.12
C ASN A 144 -2.17 -5.40 -0.77
N GLN A 145 -3.47 -5.19 -0.55
CA GLN A 145 -4.38 -6.28 -0.15
C GLN A 145 -4.36 -7.46 -1.13
N ALA A 146 -4.34 -7.18 -2.45
CA ALA A 146 -4.31 -8.20 -3.48
C ALA A 146 -3.07 -9.11 -3.40
N THR A 147 -1.92 -8.60 -2.97
CA THR A 147 -0.65 -9.35 -2.91
C THR A 147 -0.29 -9.90 -1.53
N ARG A 148 -0.84 -9.32 -0.45
CA ARG A 148 -0.60 -9.79 0.93
C ARG A 148 -1.64 -10.78 1.45
N VAL A 149 -2.79 -10.89 0.78
CA VAL A 149 -3.86 -11.84 1.15
C VAL A 149 -3.86 -12.98 0.14
N VAL A 150 -3.72 -14.21 0.64
CA VAL A 150 -3.91 -15.43 -0.16
C VAL A 150 -5.38 -15.82 -0.08
N GLN A 151 -6.08 -15.70 -1.21
CA GLN A 151 -7.47 -16.15 -1.34
C GLN A 151 -7.51 -17.69 -1.31
N HIS A 152 -8.62 -18.28 -0.85
CA HIS A 152 -8.83 -19.73 -0.86
C HIS A 152 -7.73 -20.53 -0.13
N ARG A 153 -7.01 -19.92 0.81
CA ARG A 153 -5.87 -20.55 1.51
C ARG A 153 -6.24 -21.86 2.20
N ASN A 154 -7.48 -21.98 2.68
CA ASN A 154 -7.96 -23.14 3.43
C ASN A 154 -8.33 -24.33 2.51
N ASP A 155 -8.26 -24.14 1.20
CA ASP A 155 -8.52 -25.18 0.20
C ASP A 155 -7.26 -26.01 -0.10
N PHE A 156 -6.13 -25.71 0.55
CA PHE A 156 -4.82 -26.35 0.37
C PHE A 156 -4.32 -26.98 1.68
N ASP A 157 -3.45 -27.99 1.57
CA ASP A 157 -2.88 -28.70 2.71
C ASP A 157 -1.95 -27.84 3.57
N SER A 158 -1.33 -26.81 2.96
CA SER A 158 -0.47 -25.86 3.66
C SER A 158 -0.48 -24.48 2.99
N ALA A 159 -0.04 -23.45 3.73
CA ALA A 159 0.15 -22.11 3.16
C ALA A 159 1.23 -22.08 2.07
N VAL A 160 2.23 -22.97 2.15
CA VAL A 160 3.24 -23.15 1.11
C VAL A 160 2.61 -23.67 -0.18
N ASP A 161 1.72 -24.67 -0.10
CA ASP A 161 1.01 -25.21 -1.27
C ASP A 161 0.05 -24.18 -1.87
N ALA A 162 -0.63 -23.40 -1.04
CA ALA A 162 -1.47 -22.29 -1.50
C ALA A 162 -0.64 -21.23 -2.26
N TRP A 163 0.55 -20.89 -1.76
CA TRP A 163 1.47 -19.99 -2.46
C TRP A 163 2.04 -20.58 -3.75
N ASP A 164 2.39 -21.87 -3.72
CA ASP A 164 2.93 -22.59 -4.86
C ASP A 164 1.92 -22.61 -6.02
N HIS A 165 0.66 -22.92 -5.70
CA HIS A 165 -0.43 -22.86 -6.65
C HIS A 165 -0.65 -21.42 -7.14
N ARG A 166 -0.73 -20.45 -6.22
CA ARG A 166 -0.98 -19.04 -6.54
C ARG A 166 -0.03 -18.52 -7.62
N VAL A 167 1.28 -18.74 -7.49
CA VAL A 167 2.28 -18.22 -8.45
C VAL A 167 2.23 -18.92 -9.80
N GLN A 168 1.52 -20.04 -9.95
CA GLN A 168 1.35 -20.77 -11.21
C GLN A 168 0.08 -20.33 -11.97
N THR A 169 -0.78 -19.53 -11.36
CA THR A 169 -2.06 -19.11 -11.96
C THR A 169 -1.95 -17.87 -12.84
N GLY A 170 -2.91 -17.72 -13.77
CA GLY A 170 -3.06 -16.55 -14.63
C GLY A 170 -2.06 -16.46 -15.79
N GLN A 171 -2.19 -15.40 -16.60
CA GLN A 171 -1.43 -15.22 -17.84
C GLN A 171 0.09 -15.18 -17.64
N ARG A 172 0.56 -14.77 -16.46
CA ARG A 172 1.99 -14.72 -16.10
C ARG A 172 2.43 -15.86 -15.17
N GLY A 173 1.61 -16.89 -14.98
CA GLY A 173 1.89 -18.00 -14.05
C GLY A 173 3.23 -18.70 -14.30
N ASN A 174 3.55 -19.01 -15.56
CA ASN A 174 4.84 -19.61 -15.92
C ASN A 174 6.03 -18.71 -15.52
N GLN A 175 5.90 -17.40 -15.69
CA GLN A 175 6.95 -16.43 -15.33
C GLN A 175 7.09 -16.32 -13.81
N MET A 176 5.97 -16.20 -13.09
CA MET A 176 5.94 -16.08 -11.62
C MET A 176 6.46 -17.35 -10.93
N SER A 177 6.05 -18.53 -11.41
CA SER A 177 6.60 -19.82 -10.95
C SER A 177 8.12 -19.89 -11.18
N GLY A 178 8.59 -19.47 -12.36
CA GLY A 178 10.02 -19.44 -12.66
C GLY A 178 10.83 -18.48 -11.78
N PHE A 179 10.22 -17.42 -11.24
CA PHE A 179 10.88 -16.57 -10.22
C PHE A 179 11.09 -17.30 -8.90
N MET A 180 10.17 -18.18 -8.48
CA MET A 180 10.35 -18.97 -7.27
C MET A 180 11.49 -19.99 -7.42
N ASP A 181 11.59 -20.68 -8.55
CA ASP A 181 12.67 -21.64 -8.83
C ASP A 181 14.04 -20.96 -8.79
N ARG A 182 14.08 -19.76 -9.35
CA ARG A 182 15.19 -18.83 -9.33
C ARG A 182 15.64 -18.53 -7.91
N PHE A 183 14.76 -18.18 -6.98
CA PHE A 183 15.14 -17.98 -5.58
C PHE A 183 15.66 -19.28 -4.93
N GLY A 184 15.12 -20.42 -5.34
CA GLY A 184 15.20 -21.67 -4.59
C GLY A 184 13.80 -21.92 -4.04
N ARG A 185 13.03 -22.68 -4.81
CA ARG A 185 11.56 -22.70 -4.76
C ARG A 185 11.02 -22.85 -3.35
N GLN A 186 11.40 -23.94 -2.68
CA GLN A 186 10.89 -24.23 -1.32
C GLN A 186 11.26 -23.14 -0.31
N ARG A 187 12.51 -22.61 -0.36
CA ARG A 187 12.94 -21.54 0.56
C ARG A 187 12.14 -20.25 0.32
N ALA A 188 11.89 -19.90 -0.93
CA ALA A 188 11.14 -18.71 -1.30
C ALA A 188 9.66 -18.81 -0.92
N LEU A 189 9.01 -19.94 -1.27
CA LEU A 189 7.61 -20.17 -0.94
C LEU A 189 7.38 -20.19 0.57
N ALA A 190 8.28 -20.81 1.34
CA ALA A 190 8.19 -20.81 2.81
C ALA A 190 8.23 -19.37 3.38
N MET A 191 9.11 -18.51 2.86
CA MET A 191 9.20 -17.10 3.28
C MET A 191 7.92 -16.32 2.95
N PHE A 192 7.37 -16.47 1.74
CA PHE A 192 6.14 -15.76 1.36
C PHE A 192 4.91 -16.31 2.08
N ALA A 193 4.86 -17.62 2.32
CA ALA A 193 3.82 -18.28 3.11
C ALA A 193 3.81 -17.74 4.55
N ASP A 194 4.95 -17.80 5.24
CA ASP A 194 5.12 -17.26 6.60
C ASP A 194 4.64 -15.81 6.69
N TRP A 195 5.11 -14.95 5.77
CA TRP A 195 4.72 -13.53 5.74
C TRP A 195 3.20 -13.34 5.66
N THR A 196 2.52 -14.09 4.80
CA THR A 196 1.06 -13.97 4.70
C THR A 196 0.30 -14.66 5.81
N GLU A 197 0.85 -15.71 6.42
CA GLU A 197 0.25 -16.38 7.56
C GLU A 197 0.30 -15.50 8.80
N ARG A 198 1.41 -14.81 9.06
CA ARG A 198 1.49 -13.83 10.15
C ARG A 198 0.50 -12.69 9.96
N ILE A 199 0.40 -12.14 8.74
CA ILE A 199 -0.63 -11.12 8.41
C ILE A 199 -2.04 -11.66 8.65
N ALA A 200 -2.32 -12.88 8.19
CA ALA A 200 -3.60 -13.56 8.41
C ALA A 200 -3.92 -13.80 9.88
N ALA A 201 -2.90 -14.01 10.71
CA ALA A 201 -3.00 -14.18 12.16
C ALA A 201 -3.13 -12.84 12.91
N GLY A 202 -3.11 -11.70 12.20
CA GLY A 202 -3.34 -10.38 12.77
C GLY A 202 -2.08 -9.54 12.97
N GLU A 203 -0.93 -9.97 12.44
CA GLU A 203 0.25 -9.10 12.38
C GLU A 203 -0.03 -7.87 11.52
N ILE A 204 0.32 -6.70 12.05
CA ILE A 204 0.20 -5.43 11.37
C ILE A 204 1.55 -4.70 11.38
N PRO A 205 1.89 -3.96 10.31
CA PRO A 205 3.14 -3.21 10.28
C PRO A 205 3.08 -2.01 11.22
N PRO A 206 4.24 -1.43 11.59
CA PRO A 206 4.28 -0.22 12.40
C PRO A 206 3.51 0.91 11.69
N ALA A 207 2.89 1.78 12.49
CA ALA A 207 2.20 2.95 11.96
C ALA A 207 3.19 3.85 11.21
N PRO A 208 2.92 4.19 9.93
CA PRO A 208 3.74 5.14 9.20
C PRO A 208 3.67 6.53 9.87
N PRO A 209 4.76 7.32 9.82
CA PRO A 209 4.72 8.69 10.28
C PRO A 209 3.79 9.51 9.37
N ARG A 210 3.04 10.42 9.97
CA ARG A 210 2.32 11.46 9.22
C ARG A 210 3.30 12.53 8.72
N PRO A 211 3.01 13.21 7.60
CA PRO A 211 3.80 14.36 7.15
C PRO A 211 4.00 15.40 8.24
N GLN A 212 5.23 15.90 8.36
CA GLN A 212 5.65 16.89 9.34
C GLN A 212 6.46 18.03 8.70
N GLY A 213 6.45 19.19 9.35
CA GLY A 213 7.20 20.36 8.87
C GLY A 213 6.87 20.71 7.41
N LEU A 214 7.90 20.80 6.57
CA LEU A 214 7.78 21.16 5.15
C LEU A 214 7.04 20.12 4.30
N GLU A 215 6.96 18.86 4.74
CA GLU A 215 6.23 17.80 4.02
C GLU A 215 4.72 18.10 3.93
N ARG A 216 4.20 18.97 4.81
CA ARG A 216 2.79 19.40 4.81
C ARG A 216 2.46 20.42 3.71
N ASN A 217 3.46 20.94 3.02
CA ASN A 217 3.27 21.91 1.93
C ASN A 217 2.99 21.25 0.58
N VAL A 218 2.85 19.93 0.54
CA VAL A 218 2.58 19.18 -0.69
C VAL A 218 1.15 19.44 -1.17
N VAL A 219 1.05 19.77 -2.45
CA VAL A 219 -0.20 19.80 -3.22
C VAL A 219 -0.03 18.84 -4.38
N VAL A 220 -0.91 17.85 -4.48
CA VAL A 220 -0.93 16.88 -5.58
C VAL A 220 -2.15 17.15 -6.44
N THR A 221 -1.94 17.28 -7.74
CA THR A 221 -3.03 17.34 -8.74
C THR A 221 -2.89 16.12 -9.63
N LEU A 222 -3.92 15.29 -9.67
CA LEU A 222 -3.99 14.08 -10.46
C LEU A 222 -5.11 14.24 -11.48
N TRP A 223 -4.77 14.03 -12.74
CA TRP A 223 -5.73 13.84 -13.82
C TRP A 223 -5.64 12.39 -14.23
N ASP A 224 -6.78 11.73 -14.32
CA ASP A 224 -6.79 10.37 -14.83
C ASP A 224 -6.36 10.37 -16.30
N TRP A 225 -5.66 9.31 -16.72
CA TRP A 225 -5.27 9.13 -18.10
C TRP A 225 -5.58 7.69 -18.47
N GLY A 226 -6.62 7.52 -19.27
CA GLY A 226 -7.03 6.22 -19.79
C GLY A 226 -8.54 6.11 -19.88
N GLN A 227 -8.99 4.95 -20.32
CA GLN A 227 -10.37 4.51 -20.20
C GLN A 227 -10.39 3.21 -19.40
N ASP A 228 -11.59 2.67 -19.14
CA ASP A 228 -11.79 1.42 -18.37
C ASP A 228 -11.04 0.19 -18.94
N THR A 229 -10.53 0.29 -20.18
CA THR A 229 -9.77 -0.76 -20.87
C THR A 229 -8.30 -0.40 -21.11
N SER A 230 -7.80 0.69 -20.54
CA SER A 230 -6.39 1.07 -20.65
C SER A 230 -5.54 0.25 -19.67
N PHE A 231 -4.54 -0.46 -20.22
CA PHE A 231 -3.51 -1.14 -19.43
C PHE A 231 -2.17 -0.45 -19.74
N ILE A 232 -1.65 0.31 -18.77
CA ILE A 232 -0.28 0.88 -18.81
C ILE A 232 0.62 -0.01 -17.94
#